data_AF-A0A2G2A172-F1
#
_entry.id   AF-A0A2G2A172-F1
#
_cell.length_a   1.000
_cell.length_b   1.000
_cell.length_c   1.000
_cell.angle_alpha   90.00
_cell.angle_beta   90.00
_cell.angle_gamma   90.00
#
_symmetry.space_group_name_H-M   'P 1'
#
loop_
_entity.id
_entity.type
_entity.pdbx_description
1 polymer ?
#
loop_
_entity_poly.entity_id
_entity_poly.type
_entity_poly.pdbx_seq_one_letter_code
_entity_poly.pdbx_strand_id
1 'polypeptide(L)'
;MSIYRFGLIGRRALGAASACLLLLGAIPALAWPDSPNDEWQALIEAATAEGGVTVLANANLGDDFIAAFSADTGVPITLSVGEHGEGRARFNRETETGQATFDVFIGGR
;
A
#
# COMPACT_ATOMS: atom_id res chain seq x y z
N MET A 1 39.34 56.42 -28.75
CA MET A 1 38.73 55.31 -29.51
C MET A 1 39.03 54.02 -28.77
N SER A 2 37.96 53.42 -28.22
CA SER A 2 37.79 52.12 -27.55
C SER A 2 38.85 51.53 -26.60
N ILE A 3 38.42 51.40 -25.34
CA ILE A 3 39.01 50.66 -24.23
C ILE A 3 38.33 49.28 -24.18
N TYR A 4 39.07 48.16 -24.08
CA TYR A 4 38.54 46.85 -23.71
C TYR A 4 39.49 46.19 -22.69
N ARG A 5 39.13 46.25 -21.39
CA ARG A 5 38.45 45.22 -20.55
C ARG A 5 39.45 44.18 -19.99
N PHE A 6 39.80 44.27 -18.69
CA PHE A 6 39.18 43.54 -17.54
C PHE A 6 39.10 42.03 -17.79
N GLY A 7 39.57 41.09 -16.96
CA GLY A 7 40.11 41.03 -15.59
C GLY A 7 40.33 39.53 -15.32
N LEU A 8 41.53 39.10 -14.93
CA LEU A 8 41.93 38.72 -13.57
C LEU A 8 40.85 37.98 -12.71
N ILE A 9 41.18 36.73 -12.37
CA ILE A 9 40.76 35.92 -11.21
C ILE A 9 39.34 35.34 -11.21
N GLY A 10 39.28 34.00 -11.21
CA GLY A 10 38.06 33.25 -10.89
C GLY A 10 38.28 31.74 -10.84
N ARG A 11 39.40 31.26 -10.26
CA ARG A 11 39.51 29.85 -9.87
C ARG A 11 38.54 29.61 -8.72
N ARG A 12 37.73 28.54 -8.83
CA ARG A 12 36.98 27.78 -7.79
C ARG A 12 35.48 27.69 -8.07
N ALA A 13 35.11 26.68 -8.84
CA ALA A 13 33.76 26.11 -8.81
C ALA A 13 33.85 24.63 -9.18
N LEU A 14 34.20 23.78 -8.21
CA LEU A 14 34.04 22.33 -8.27
C LEU A 14 34.24 21.80 -6.84
N GLY A 15 33.17 21.83 -6.05
CA GLY A 15 33.24 21.45 -4.64
C GLY A 15 31.90 21.61 -3.94
N ALA A 16 30.82 21.07 -4.50
CA ALA A 16 29.52 21.06 -3.84
C ALA A 16 28.61 19.89 -4.30
N ALA A 17 29.19 18.73 -4.68
CA ALA A 17 28.40 17.58 -5.15
C ALA A 17 28.49 16.34 -4.24
N SER A 18 29.23 16.37 -3.13
CA SER A 18 29.48 15.17 -2.28
C SER A 18 28.75 15.15 -0.94
N ALA A 19 27.80 16.04 -0.67
CA ALA A 19 27.09 16.08 0.63
C ALA A 19 25.70 15.43 0.64
N CYS A 20 25.11 15.11 -0.52
CA CYS A 20 23.76 14.51 -0.57
C CYS A 20 23.72 12.99 -0.41
N LEU A 21 24.87 12.30 -0.42
CA LEU A 21 24.93 10.83 -0.39
C LEU A 21 24.86 10.21 1.02
N LEU A 22 24.89 11.01 2.09
CA LEU A 22 24.85 10.52 3.48
C LEU A 22 23.49 10.73 4.17
N LEU A 23 22.50 11.27 3.46
CA LEU A 23 21.12 11.42 3.92
C LEU A 23 20.18 10.36 3.33
N LEU A 24 20.71 9.25 2.80
CA LEU A 24 19.98 7.97 2.75
C LEU A 24 19.89 7.43 4.18
N GLY A 25 19.26 8.23 5.05
CA GLY A 25 18.85 7.83 6.37
C GLY A 25 18.02 6.57 6.19
N ALA A 26 18.39 5.55 6.97
CA ALA A 26 17.54 4.42 7.24
C ALA A 26 16.13 4.96 7.49
N ILE A 27 15.24 4.78 6.51
CA ILE A 27 13.81 4.78 6.81
C ILE A 27 13.71 3.60 7.77
N PRO A 28 13.45 3.81 9.08
CA PRO A 28 13.25 2.68 9.97
C PRO A 28 12.16 1.86 9.30
N ALA A 29 12.42 0.57 9.09
CA ALA A 29 11.37 -0.35 8.67
C ALA A 29 10.21 -0.07 9.62
N LEU A 30 9.10 0.44 9.08
CA LEU A 30 7.94 0.82 9.88
C LEU A 30 7.55 -0.44 10.63
N ALA A 31 7.86 -0.49 11.93
CA ALA A 31 7.52 -1.64 12.74
C ALA A 31 6.00 -1.79 12.64
N TRP A 32 5.55 -3.02 12.41
CA TRP A 32 4.13 -3.28 12.46
C TRP A 32 3.64 -2.83 13.83
N PRO A 33 2.59 -2.01 13.92
CA PRO A 33 2.17 -1.48 15.22
C PRO A 33 1.79 -2.64 16.13
N ASP A 34 2.41 -2.69 17.32
CA ASP A 34 2.16 -3.72 18.33
C ASP A 34 0.81 -3.53 19.06
N SER A 35 0.13 -2.41 18.80
CA SER A 35 -1.17 -2.10 19.38
C SER A 35 -2.05 -1.28 18.42
N PRO A 36 -3.37 -1.50 18.42
CA PRO A 36 -4.35 -0.62 17.77
C PRO A 36 -4.13 0.85 18.14
N ASN A 37 -4.17 1.74 17.16
CA ASN A 37 -4.35 3.16 17.39
C ASN A 37 -5.83 3.55 17.18
N ASP A 38 -6.18 4.79 17.49
CA ASP A 38 -7.57 5.27 17.36
C ASP A 38 -8.10 5.14 15.91
N GLU A 39 -7.22 5.32 14.91
CA GLU A 39 -7.56 5.15 13.51
C GLU A 39 -7.91 3.69 13.18
N TRP A 40 -7.16 2.73 13.72
CA TRP A 40 -7.47 1.31 13.58
C TRP A 40 -8.82 0.97 14.21
N GLN A 41 -9.09 1.48 15.40
CA GLN A 41 -10.36 1.25 16.08
C GLN A 41 -11.54 1.80 15.26
N ALA A 42 -11.40 3.01 14.71
CA ALA A 42 -12.41 3.60 13.84
C ALA A 42 -12.65 2.77 12.56
N LEU A 43 -11.60 2.17 11.98
CA LEU A 43 -11.72 1.28 10.83
C LEU A 43 -12.48 -0.01 11.19
N ILE A 44 -12.18 -0.62 12.34
CA ILE A 44 -12.89 -1.82 12.82
C ILE A 44 -14.36 -1.52 13.08
N GLU A 45 -14.66 -0.39 13.70
CA GLU A 45 -16.04 0.04 13.96
C GLU A 45 -16.81 0.28 12.66
N ALA A 46 -16.21 0.95 11.67
CA ALA A 46 -16.81 1.16 10.37
C ALA A 46 -17.08 -0.17 9.64
N ALA A 47 -16.08 -1.05 9.56
CA ALA A 47 -16.23 -2.35 8.92
C ALA A 47 -17.31 -3.21 9.60
N THR A 48 -17.40 -3.15 10.93
CA THR A 48 -18.46 -3.84 11.68
C THR A 48 -19.83 -3.26 11.38
N ALA A 49 -19.96 -1.93 11.31
CA ALA A 49 -21.22 -1.24 10.98
C ALA A 49 -21.69 -1.53 9.54
N GLU A 50 -20.76 -1.75 8.62
CA GLU A 50 -21.02 -2.13 7.23
C GLU A 50 -21.35 -3.63 7.07
N GLY A 51 -21.19 -4.43 8.14
CA GLY A 51 -21.54 -5.85 8.17
C GLY A 51 -20.38 -6.81 7.90
N GLY A 52 -19.16 -6.29 7.76
CA GLY A 52 -17.94 -7.05 7.51
C GLY A 52 -17.28 -6.72 6.18
N VAL A 53 -16.32 -7.56 5.79
CA VAL A 53 -15.55 -7.39 4.55
C VAL A 53 -15.73 -8.60 3.65
N THR A 54 -15.96 -8.37 2.36
CA THR A 54 -15.98 -9.40 1.32
C THR A 54 -14.68 -9.39 0.54
N VAL A 55 -13.94 -10.50 0.58
CA VAL A 55 -12.65 -10.64 -0.09
C VAL A 55 -12.77 -11.63 -1.25
N LEU A 56 -12.46 -11.19 -2.45
CA LEU A 56 -12.28 -12.05 -3.62
C LEU A 56 -10.86 -12.64 -3.59
N ALA A 57 -10.75 -13.94 -3.34
CA ALA A 57 -9.46 -14.61 -3.19
C ALA A 57 -9.46 -16.04 -3.77
N ASN A 58 -8.27 -16.65 -3.79
CA ASN A 58 -8.12 -18.08 -4.08
C ASN A 58 -8.68 -18.92 -2.92
N ALA A 59 -9.28 -20.07 -3.23
CA ALA A 59 -9.77 -21.04 -2.25
C ALA A 59 -8.72 -21.42 -1.19
N ASN A 60 -7.44 -21.42 -1.56
CA ASN A 60 -6.32 -21.78 -0.70
C ASN A 60 -6.10 -20.80 0.47
N LEU A 61 -6.72 -19.62 0.47
CA LEU A 61 -6.71 -18.72 1.63
C LEU A 61 -7.40 -19.40 2.83
N GLY A 62 -8.42 -20.20 2.54
CA GLY A 62 -9.02 -21.17 3.46
C GLY A 62 -9.74 -20.59 4.67
N ASP A 63 -10.33 -21.50 5.45
CA ASP A 63 -11.04 -21.19 6.70
C ASP A 63 -10.09 -20.67 7.79
N ASP A 64 -8.82 -21.06 7.75
CA ASP A 64 -7.79 -20.61 8.71
C ASP A 64 -7.59 -19.09 8.63
N PHE A 65 -7.63 -18.51 7.43
CA PHE A 65 -7.55 -17.06 7.26
C PHE A 65 -8.80 -16.37 7.83
N ILE A 66 -9.99 -16.90 7.54
CA ILE A 66 -11.24 -16.37 8.08
C ILE A 66 -11.20 -16.37 9.62
N ALA A 67 -10.79 -17.50 10.20
CA ALA A 67 -10.69 -17.67 11.64
C ALA A 67 -9.66 -16.71 12.27
N ALA A 68 -8.46 -16.62 11.69
CA ALA A 68 -7.42 -15.72 12.18
C ALA A 68 -7.83 -14.24 12.08
N PHE A 69 -8.41 -13.82 10.95
CA PHE A 69 -8.90 -12.46 10.76
C PHE A 69 -10.00 -12.12 11.76
N SER A 70 -10.97 -13.02 11.93
CA SER A 70 -12.07 -12.82 12.89
C SER A 70 -11.58 -12.78 14.33
N ALA A 71 -10.57 -13.59 14.68
CA ALA A 71 -9.99 -13.61 16.02
C ALA A 71 -9.19 -12.33 16.34
N ASP A 72 -8.50 -11.77 15.36
CA ASP A 72 -7.67 -10.57 15.52
C ASP A 72 -8.51 -9.28 15.54
N THR A 73 -9.53 -9.22 14.67
CA THR A 73 -10.28 -7.97 14.42
C THR A 73 -11.67 -7.95 15.01
N GLY A 74 -12.28 -9.12 15.26
CA GLY A 74 -13.71 -9.25 15.58
C GLY A 74 -14.65 -8.94 14.39
N VAL A 75 -14.11 -8.60 13.22
CA VAL A 75 -14.90 -8.21 12.03
C VAL A 75 -15.29 -9.47 11.23
N PRO A 76 -16.57 -9.61 10.83
CA PRO A 76 -16.98 -10.67 9.94
C PRO A 76 -16.27 -10.57 8.58
N ILE A 77 -15.83 -11.69 8.04
CA ILE A 77 -15.22 -11.76 6.72
C ILE A 77 -15.87 -12.85 5.86
N THR A 78 -16.16 -12.50 4.62
CA THR A 78 -16.67 -13.43 3.61
C THR A 78 -15.62 -13.63 2.52
N LEU A 79 -15.22 -14.88 2.29
CA LEU A 79 -14.38 -15.21 1.14
C LEU A 79 -15.25 -15.55 -0.08
N SER A 80 -15.22 -14.67 -1.07
CA SER A 80 -15.66 -14.97 -2.42
C SER A 80 -14.56 -15.74 -3.13
N VAL A 81 -14.72 -17.06 -3.25
CA VAL A 81 -13.75 -17.91 -3.93
C VAL A 81 -14.01 -17.90 -5.44
N GLY A 82 -12.98 -17.58 -6.22
CA GLY A 82 -12.97 -17.86 -7.67
C GLY A 82 -12.11 -19.08 -7.98
N GLU A 83 -12.45 -19.88 -9.00
CA GLU A 83 -11.53 -20.91 -9.48
C GLU A 83 -10.25 -20.28 -10.02
N HIS A 84 -9.19 -21.10 -10.15
CA HIS A 84 -7.87 -20.62 -10.57
C HIS A 84 -7.96 -19.94 -11.95
N GLY A 85 -7.62 -18.65 -12.02
CA GLY A 85 -7.73 -17.81 -13.22
C GLY A 85 -9.06 -17.05 -13.35
N GLU A 86 -10.15 -17.54 -12.77
CA GLU A 86 -11.46 -16.89 -12.84
C GLU A 86 -11.55 -15.63 -11.96
N GLY A 87 -10.89 -15.64 -10.81
CA GLY A 87 -10.88 -14.50 -9.88
C GLY A 87 -10.39 -13.21 -10.54
N ARG A 88 -9.34 -13.29 -11.38
CA ARG A 88 -8.82 -12.12 -12.12
C ARG A 88 -9.81 -11.64 -13.18
N ALA A 89 -10.41 -12.56 -13.93
CA ALA A 89 -11.40 -12.22 -14.95
C ALA A 89 -12.65 -11.59 -14.32
N ARG A 90 -13.11 -12.10 -13.18
CA ARG A 90 -14.20 -11.52 -12.38
C ARG A 90 -13.84 -10.13 -11.88
N PHE A 91 -12.67 -9.96 -11.28
CA PHE A 91 -12.17 -8.66 -10.80
C PHE A 91 -12.20 -7.61 -11.91
N ASN A 92 -11.62 -7.91 -13.08
CA ASN A 92 -11.59 -6.98 -14.19
C ASN A 92 -13.01 -6.61 -14.65
N ARG A 93 -13.86 -7.62 -14.89
CA ARG A 93 -15.24 -7.41 -15.36
C ARG A 93 -16.07 -6.55 -14.39
N GLU A 94 -16.03 -6.85 -13.10
CA GLU A 94 -16.84 -6.13 -12.10
C GLU A 94 -16.31 -4.70 -11.87
N THR A 95 -14.99 -4.51 -11.89
CA THR A 95 -14.38 -3.17 -11.72
C THR A 95 -14.63 -2.29 -12.94
N GLU A 96 -14.47 -2.82 -14.15
CA GLU A 96 -14.72 -2.10 -15.40
C GLU A 96 -16.18 -1.67 -15.56
N THR A 97 -17.11 -2.42 -14.97
CA THR A 97 -18.55 -2.13 -15.01
C THR A 97 -19.05 -1.33 -13.79
N GLY A 98 -18.19 -1.08 -12.80
CA GLY A 98 -18.56 -0.41 -11.56
C GLY A 98 -19.53 -1.23 -10.69
N GLN A 99 -19.52 -2.55 -10.81
CA GLN A 99 -20.39 -3.49 -10.10
C GLN A 99 -19.58 -4.47 -9.25
N ALA A 100 -18.57 -3.96 -8.54
CA ALA A 100 -17.78 -4.75 -7.61
C ALA A 100 -18.66 -5.34 -6.50
N THR A 101 -18.59 -6.66 -6.35
CA THR A 101 -19.27 -7.42 -5.29
C THR A 101 -18.31 -7.83 -4.17
N PHE A 102 -17.12 -7.27 -4.17
CA PHE A 102 -16.04 -7.50 -3.22
C PHE A 102 -15.40 -6.16 -2.86
N ASP A 103 -14.81 -6.09 -1.66
CA ASP A 103 -14.10 -4.91 -1.18
C ASP A 103 -12.62 -4.99 -1.50
N VAL A 104 -12.06 -6.21 -1.43
CA VAL A 104 -10.64 -6.47 -1.64
C VAL A 104 -10.45 -7.66 -2.57
N PHE A 105 -9.46 -7.57 -3.46
CA PHE A 105 -9.01 -8.69 -4.29
C PHE A 105 -7.59 -9.11 -3.89
N ILE A 106 -7.43 -10.37 -3.47
CA ILE A 106 -6.14 -10.99 -3.16
C ILE A 106 -5.79 -12.00 -4.26
N GLY A 107 -4.86 -11.62 -5.14
CA GLY A 107 -4.38 -12.47 -6.23
C GLY A 107 -2.97 -13.01 -5.97
N GLY A 108 -2.75 -14.29 -6.25
CA GLY A 108 -1.42 -14.88 -6.40
C GLY A 108 -0.89 -14.71 -7.84
N ARG A 109 0.42 -14.92 -8.02
CA ARG A 109 1.00 -15.20 -9.34
C ARG A 109 0.83 -16.66 -9.70
#